data_AF-M2R1E2-F1
#
_entry.id   AF-M2R1E2-F1
#
_cell.length_a   1.000
_cell.length_b   1.000
_cell.length_c   1.000
_cell.angle_alpha   90.00
_cell.angle_beta   90.00
_cell.angle_gamma   90.00
#
_symmetry.space_group_name_H-M   'P 1'
#
loop_
_entity.id
_entity.type
_entity.pdbx_description
1 polymer ?
#
loop_
_entity_poly.entity_id
_entity_poly.type
_entity_poly.pdbx_seq_one_letter_code
_entity_poly.pdbx_strand_id
1 'polypeptide(L)' 'QLNGHHFPVWASLARDYLAVLATSVSSERAFSSAGITITKRRNRLKGDIVEALQVLKSAFRNNL' A
#
# COMPACT_ATOMS: atom_id res chain seq x y z
N GLN A 1 -3.75 19.37 15.97
CA GLN A 1 -4.95 18.52 16.02
C GLN A 1 -6.03 19.27 16.78
N LEU A 2 -6.83 20.12 16.12
CA LEU A 2 -7.83 20.96 16.79
C LEU A 2 -9.25 20.40 16.66
N ASN A 3 -9.60 19.79 15.52
CA ASN A 3 -10.98 19.32 15.27
C ASN A 3 -11.31 17.95 15.86
N GLY A 4 -10.30 17.13 16.19
CA GLY A 4 -10.52 15.76 16.70
C GLY A 4 -11.14 15.71 18.09
N HIS A 5 -10.92 16.75 18.91
CA HIS A 5 -11.50 16.85 20.24
C HIS A 5 -12.96 17.32 20.22
N HIS A 6 -13.33 18.14 19.24
CA HIS A 6 -14.69 18.66 19.08
C HIS A 6 -15.63 17.66 18.40
N PHE A 7 -15.08 16.77 17.55
CA PHE A 7 -15.86 15.79 16.80
C PHE A 7 -15.19 14.41 16.83
N PRO A 8 -15.16 13.72 17.98
CA PRO A 8 -14.42 12.46 18.13
C PRO A 8 -14.93 11.36 17.19
N VAL A 9 -16.25 11.26 16.99
CA VAL A 9 -16.89 10.27 16.10
C VAL A 9 -16.61 10.55 14.63
N TRP A 10 -16.70 11.83 14.21
CA TRP A 10 -16.40 12.20 12.82
C TRP A 10 -14.92 12.11 12.52
N ALA A 11 -14.07 12.38 13.51
CA ALA A 11 -12.62 12.25 13.37
C ALA A 11 -12.18 10.79 13.25
N SER A 12 -12.80 9.86 14.00
CA SER A 12 -12.53 8.42 13.83
C SER A 12 -13.00 7.95 12.46
N LEU A 13 -14.23 8.31 12.06
CA LEU A 13 -14.79 7.96 10.76
C LEU A 13 -13.93 8.49 9.61
N ALA A 14 -13.54 9.77 9.66
CA ALA A 14 -12.70 10.37 8.65
C ALA A 14 -11.33 9.69 8.59
N ARG A 15 -10.75 9.30 9.72
CA ARG A 15 -9.48 8.56 9.74
C ARG A 15 -9.61 7.19 9.09
N ASP A 16 -10.66 6.43 9.40
CA ASP A 16 -10.86 5.09 8.86
C ASP A 16 -11.11 5.14 7.34
N TYR A 17 -12.05 5.97 6.90
CA TYR A 17 -12.42 6.06 5.49
C TYR A 17 -11.32 6.70 4.63
N LEU A 18 -10.71 7.80 5.10
CA LEU A 18 -9.65 8.45 4.32
C LEU A 18 -8.37 7.61 4.32
N ALA A 19 -8.07 6.85 5.38
CA ALA A 19 -6.94 5.92 5.39
C ALA A 19 -7.15 4.77 4.39
N VAL A 20 -8.36 4.21 4.29
CA VAL A 20 -8.70 3.20 3.28
C VAL A 20 -8.53 3.77 1.87
N LEU A 21 -9.02 4.98 1.61
CA LEU A 21 -8.87 5.63 0.30
C LEU A 21 -7.39 5.93 -0.03
N ALA A 22 -6.64 6.44 0.94
CA ALA A 22 -5.22 6.75 0.77
C ALA A 22 -4.38 5.50 0.52
N THR A 23 -4.74 4.36 1.15
CA THR A 23 -4.03 3.09 0.97
C THR A 23 -4.40 2.38 -0.33
N SER A 24 -5.64 2.50 -0.83
CA SER A 24 -6.07 1.88 -2.10
C SER A 24 -5.15 2.28 -3.26
N VAL A 25 -4.93 3.57 -3.46
CA VAL A 25 -4.12 4.09 -4.58
C VAL A 25 -2.66 3.63 -4.49
N SER A 26 -2.10 3.54 -3.28
CA SER A 26 -0.75 3.04 -3.05
C SER A 26 -0.66 1.53 -3.34
N SER A 27 -1.65 0.76 -2.90
CA SER A 27 -1.78 -0.67 -3.16
C SER A 27 -1.92 -0.95 -4.67
N GLU A 28 -2.79 -0.25 -5.37
CA GLU A 28 -2.98 -0.39 -6.82
C GLU A 28 -1.71 -0.06 -7.60
N ARG A 29 -0.96 0.96 -7.17
CA ARG A 29 0.35 1.29 -7.74
C ARG A 29 1.38 0.18 -7.48
N ALA A 30 1.41 -0.38 -6.26
CA ALA A 30 2.29 -1.49 -5.92
C ALA A 30 1.96 -2.74 -6.76
N PHE A 31 0.68 -3.12 -6.85
CA PHE A 31 0.20 -4.24 -7.67
C PHE A 31 0.48 -4.05 -9.16
N SER A 32 0.24 -2.85 -9.71
CA SER A 32 0.57 -2.54 -11.11
C SER A 32 2.07 -2.68 -11.39
N SER A 33 2.91 -2.21 -10.46
CA SER A 33 4.37 -2.36 -10.56
C SER A 33 4.85 -3.81 -10.42
N ALA A 34 4.15 -4.61 -9.62
CA ALA A 34 4.38 -6.04 -9.47
C ALA A 34 4.01 -6.78 -10.76
N GLY A 35 2.86 -6.46 -11.37
CA GLY A 35 2.41 -7.04 -12.64
C GLY A 35 3.41 -6.82 -13.78
N ILE A 36 4.05 -5.65 -13.86
CA ILE A 36 5.12 -5.40 -14.87
C ILE A 36 6.34 -6.30 -14.63
N THR A 37 6.64 -6.60 -13.36
CA THR A 37 7.76 -7.48 -12.96
C THR A 37 7.46 -8.95 -13.28
N ILE A 38 6.23 -9.40 -13.01
CA ILE A 38 5.74 -10.76 -13.29
C ILE A 38 5.69 -11.02 -14.80
N THR A 39 5.16 -10.07 -15.59
CA THR A 39 4.78 -10.36 -16.98
C THR A 39 5.83 -9.96 -18.02
N LYS A 40 6.67 -8.93 -17.79
CA LYS A 40 7.58 -8.40 -18.84
C LYS A 40 9.08 -8.69 -18.66
N ARG A 41 9.59 -9.02 -17.46
CA ARG A 41 11.04 -9.19 -17.25
C ARG A 41 11.50 -10.53 -16.66
N ARG A 42 10.63 -11.32 -16.01
CA ARG A 42 11.01 -12.61 -15.40
C ARG A 42 9.88 -13.63 -15.56
N ASN A 43 9.90 -14.38 -16.66
CA ASN A 43 8.97 -15.47 -16.89
C ASN A 43 9.19 -16.57 -15.81
N ARG A 44 8.20 -16.84 -14.96
CA ARG A 44 8.14 -17.92 -13.91
C ARG A 44 8.56 -17.59 -12.47
N LEU A 45 8.34 -16.39 -11.94
CA LEU A 45 8.33 -16.21 -10.47
C LEU A 45 6.96 -16.65 -9.91
N LYS A 46 6.98 -17.57 -8.92
CA LYS A 46 5.77 -17.91 -8.14
C LYS A 46 5.26 -16.66 -7.41
N GLY A 47 3.94 -16.58 -7.20
CA GLY A 47 3.28 -15.46 -6.51
C GLY A 47 3.96 -15.11 -5.19
N ASP A 48 4.30 -16.12 -4.39
CA ASP A 48 4.97 -15.99 -3.09
C ASP A 48 6.31 -15.23 -3.19
N ILE A 49 7.09 -15.46 -4.25
CA ILE A 49 8.40 -14.80 -4.45
C ILE A 49 8.18 -13.34 -4.87
N VAL A 50 7.13 -13.07 -5.63
CA VAL A 50 6.80 -11.70 -6.05
C VAL A 50 6.33 -10.88 -4.85
N GLU A 51 5.51 -11.48 -3.98
CA GLU A 51 5.06 -10.86 -2.74
C GLU A 51 6.24 -10.51 -1.83
N ALA A 52 7.12 -11.47 -1.55
CA ALA A 52 8.33 -11.24 -0.76
C ALA A 52 9.23 -10.15 -1.37
N LEU A 53 9.34 -10.10 -2.70
CA LEU A 53 10.15 -9.08 -3.39
C LEU A 53 9.52 -7.69 -3.32
N GLN A 54 8.18 -7.57 -3.40
CA GLN A 54 7.49 -6.30 -3.23
C GLN A 54 7.56 -5.81 -1.78
N VAL A 55 7.42 -6.70 -0.80
CA VAL A 55 7.61 -6.37 0.63
C VAL A 55 9.04 -5.89 0.88
N LEU A 56 10.04 -6.60 0.37
CA LEU A 56 11.45 -6.22 0.50
C LEU A 56 11.73 -4.86 -0.16
N LYS A 57 11.22 -4.63 -1.36
CA LYS A 57 11.35 -3.35 -2.08
C LYS A 57 10.66 -2.21 -1.34
N SER A 58 9.49 -2.47 -0.77
CA SER A 58 8.75 -1.50 0.05
C SER A 58 9.50 -1.17 1.34
N ALA A 59 10.05 -2.18 2.02
CA ALA A 59 10.86 -1.99 3.23
C ALA A 59 12.13 -1.18 2.96
N PHE A 60 12.86 -1.48 1.87
CA PHE A 60 14.02 -0.66 1.47
C PHE A 60 13.64 0.77 1.10
N ARG A 61 12.47 0.99 0.48
CA ARG A 61 12.02 2.32 0.06
C ARG A 61 11.50 3.17 1.22
N ASN A 62 10.86 2.53 2.19
CA ASN A 62 10.50 3.18 3.44
C ASN A 62 11.70 3.31 4.38
N ASN A 63 12.82 2.67 4.03
CA ASN A 63 14.00 2.42 4.84
C ASN A 63 13.64 1.78 6.20
N LEU A 64 14.63 1.15 6.81
CA LEU A 64 14.74 1.28 8.25
C LEU A 64 14.76 2.76 8.65
#